data_AF-A0A6B2SAM2-F1
#
_entry.id   AF-A0A6B2SAM2-F1
#
_cell.length_a   1.000
_cell.length_b   1.000
_cell.length_c   1.000
_cell.angle_alpha   90.00
_cell.angle_beta   90.00
_cell.angle_gamma   90.00
#
_symmetry.space_group_name_H-M   'P 1'
#
loop_
_entity.id
_entity.type
_entity.pdbx_description
1 polymer ?
#
loop_
_entity_poly.entity_id
_entity_poly.type
_entity_poly.pdbx_seq_one_letter_code
_entity_poly.pdbx_strand_id
1 'polypeptide(L)'
;MIHMATGLARAALRAHRPAFVGTAVAALFAATVVSASTMMLGTTSTDRSDVSAAARRQITENGVGDMAVVLLIGSVYMSIFVVVSTMGTAVAQQHRELAMVRSIGARPRQIRRAVAAQALAASLPAALVGFVLGGV
;
A
#
# COMPACT_ATOMS: atom_id res chain seq x y z
N MET A 1 15.73 -0.14 -33.10
CA MET A 1 15.27 -1.35 -32.35
C MET A 1 14.62 -1.06 -30.99
N ILE A 2 14.11 0.16 -30.71
CA ILE A 2 13.58 0.53 -29.36
C ILE A 2 12.03 0.62 -29.32
N HIS A 3 11.33 0.52 -30.44
CA HIS A 3 9.88 0.76 -30.50
C HIS A 3 8.94 -0.42 -30.17
N MET A 4 9.44 -1.65 -29.99
CA MET A 4 8.56 -2.81 -29.69
C MET A 4 8.29 -3.07 -28.20
N ALA A 5 8.95 -2.36 -27.29
CA ALA A 5 8.77 -2.56 -25.84
C ALA A 5 7.45 -1.97 -25.29
N THR A 6 6.91 -0.93 -25.93
CA THR A 6 5.72 -0.19 -25.47
C THR A 6 4.41 -0.94 -25.69
N GLY A 7 4.35 -1.84 -26.70
CA GLY A 7 3.17 -2.65 -26.98
C GLY A 7 2.92 -3.74 -25.93
N LEU A 8 3.99 -4.37 -25.43
CA LEU A 8 3.92 -5.43 -24.43
C LEU A 8 3.55 -4.91 -23.03
N ALA A 9 3.98 -3.70 -22.67
CA ALA A 9 3.58 -3.07 -21.41
C ALA A 9 2.07 -2.79 -21.35
N ARG A 10 1.49 -2.29 -22.45
CA ARG A 10 0.02 -2.09 -22.56
C ARG A 10 -0.76 -3.39 -22.66
N ALA A 11 -0.23 -4.40 -23.35
CA ALA A 11 -0.87 -5.71 -23.45
C ALA A 11 -0.86 -6.47 -22.11
N ALA A 12 0.24 -6.38 -21.36
CA ALA A 12 0.35 -6.96 -20.01
C ALA A 12 -0.63 -6.30 -19.01
N LEU A 13 -0.84 -4.98 -19.12
CA LEU A 13 -1.82 -4.24 -18.32
C LEU A 13 -3.28 -4.67 -18.59
N ARG A 14 -3.60 -5.07 -19.83
CA ARG A 14 -4.97 -5.49 -20.20
C ARG A 14 -5.25 -6.96 -19.93
N ALA A 15 -4.25 -7.84 -20.01
CA ALA A 15 -4.45 -9.28 -19.87
C ALA A 15 -4.63 -9.78 -18.43
N HIS A 16 -4.12 -9.06 -17.41
CA HIS A 16 -4.20 -9.47 -15.99
C HIS A 16 -4.82 -8.41 -15.07
N ARG A 17 -5.99 -7.89 -15.45
CA ARG A 17 -6.76 -6.92 -14.64
C ARG A 17 -7.01 -7.34 -13.17
N PRO A 18 -7.35 -8.60 -12.80
CA PRO A 18 -7.71 -8.90 -11.42
C PRO A 18 -6.51 -8.88 -10.44
N ALA A 19 -5.33 -9.35 -10.86
CA ALA A 19 -4.14 -9.34 -9.99
C ALA A 19 -3.60 -7.92 -9.73
N PHE A 20 -3.81 -7.00 -10.68
CA PHE A 20 -3.41 -5.60 -10.56
C PHE A 20 -4.28 -4.82 -9.58
N VAL A 21 -5.58 -5.12 -9.58
CA VAL A 21 -6.56 -4.47 -8.71
C VAL A 21 -6.27 -4.82 -7.26
N GLY A 22 -5.96 -6.07 -6.94
CA GLY A 22 -5.62 -6.48 -5.58
C GLY A 22 -4.46 -5.68 -5.00
N THR A 23 -3.33 -5.59 -5.72
CA THR A 23 -2.14 -4.87 -5.24
C THR A 23 -2.37 -3.36 -5.10
N ALA A 24 -3.14 -2.76 -6.01
CA ALA A 24 -3.47 -1.34 -5.94
C ALA A 24 -4.40 -1.03 -4.75
N VAL A 25 -5.42 -1.87 -4.53
CA VAL A 25 -6.34 -1.74 -3.38
C VAL A 25 -5.59 -1.91 -2.06
N ALA A 26 -4.71 -2.90 -1.96
CA ALA A 26 -3.88 -3.11 -0.78
C ALA A 26 -2.98 -1.91 -0.46
N ALA A 27 -2.34 -1.32 -1.48
CA ALA A 27 -1.48 -0.16 -1.31
C ALA A 27 -2.27 1.10 -0.91
N LEU A 28 -3.45 1.32 -1.49
CA LEU A 28 -4.35 2.42 -1.12
C LEU A 28 -4.89 2.25 0.30
N PHE A 29 -5.29 1.05 0.68
CA PHE A 29 -5.73 0.75 2.04
C PHE A 29 -4.62 1.05 3.06
N ALA A 30 -3.41 0.56 2.81
CA ALA A 30 -2.26 0.86 3.67
C ALA A 30 -2.01 2.37 3.80
N ALA A 31 -2.00 3.11 2.69
CA ALA A 31 -1.77 4.55 2.68
C ALA A 31 -2.85 5.32 3.47
N THR A 32 -4.13 4.96 3.30
CA THR A 32 -5.25 5.63 3.98
C THR A 32 -5.28 5.35 5.47
N VAL A 33 -5.08 4.09 5.89
CA VAL A 33 -5.11 3.72 7.31
C VAL A 33 -3.93 4.31 8.07
N VAL A 34 -2.73 4.27 7.48
CA VAL A 34 -1.54 4.90 8.09
C VAL A 34 -1.70 6.41 8.17
N SER A 35 -2.17 7.07 7.09
CA SER A 35 -2.36 8.54 7.08
C SER A 35 -3.41 8.98 8.11
N ALA A 36 -4.53 8.25 8.24
CA ALA A 36 -5.54 8.53 9.25
C ALA A 36 -4.98 8.42 10.67
N SER A 37 -4.15 7.39 10.91
CA SER A 37 -3.50 7.19 12.21
C SER A 37 -2.49 8.29 12.53
N THR A 38 -1.69 8.72 11.54
CA THR A 38 -0.76 9.85 11.71
C THR A 38 -1.49 11.17 11.92
N MET A 39 -2.64 11.39 11.27
CA MET A 39 -3.43 12.61 11.41
C MET A 39 -4.04 12.72 12.81
N MET A 40 -4.56 11.62 13.37
CA MET A 40 -4.99 11.59 14.78
C MET A 40 -3.85 11.84 15.77
N LEU A 41 -2.64 11.34 15.50
CA LEU A 41 -1.49 11.63 16.35
C LEU A 41 -1.05 13.10 16.21
N GLY A 42 -1.15 13.65 14.99
CA GLY A 42 -0.85 15.03 14.65
C GLY A 42 -1.72 16.06 15.37
N THR A 43 -3.01 15.78 15.58
CA THR A 43 -3.89 16.66 16.38
C THR A 43 -3.50 16.70 17.85
N THR A 44 -2.93 15.60 18.38
CA THR A 44 -2.48 15.56 19.79
C THR A 44 -1.12 16.23 20.00
N SER A 45 -0.28 16.30 18.95
CA SER A 45 1.07 16.87 19.00
C SER A 45 1.11 18.36 18.59
N THR A 46 0.33 18.76 17.59
CA THR A 46 0.38 20.10 16.97
C THR A 46 -0.48 21.12 17.69
N ASP A 47 -1.62 20.69 18.26
CA ASP A 47 -2.59 21.58 18.94
C ASP A 47 -2.07 22.13 20.29
N ARG A 48 -0.90 21.66 20.74
CA ARG A 48 -0.39 22.01 22.07
C ARG A 48 -0.08 23.51 22.19
N SER A 49 0.16 24.26 21.11
CA SER A 49 0.48 25.69 21.19
C SER A 49 -0.70 26.58 21.63
N ASP A 50 -1.95 26.20 21.36
CA ASP A 50 -3.15 27.02 21.65
C ASP A 50 -4.09 26.42 22.72
N VAL A 51 -3.78 25.22 23.23
CA VAL A 51 -4.63 24.51 24.19
C VAL A 51 -4.39 24.96 25.64
N SER A 52 -5.47 25.36 26.33
CA SER A 52 -5.44 25.78 27.73
C SER A 52 -4.89 24.70 28.67
N ALA A 53 -4.30 25.11 29.81
CA ALA A 53 -3.71 24.18 30.78
C ALA A 53 -4.72 23.15 31.34
N ALA A 54 -6.01 23.50 31.37
CA ALA A 54 -7.09 22.59 31.79
C ALA A 54 -7.38 21.51 30.74
N ALA A 55 -7.43 21.87 29.46
CA ALA A 55 -7.65 20.93 28.36
C ALA A 55 -6.46 19.96 28.18
N ARG A 56 -5.22 20.43 28.41
CA ARG A 56 -4.04 19.54 28.42
C ARG A 56 -4.10 18.47 29.50
N ARG A 57 -4.57 18.81 30.71
CA ARG A 57 -4.75 17.83 31.79
C ARG A 57 -5.76 16.77 31.39
N GLN A 58 -6.88 17.18 30.82
CA GLN A 58 -7.93 16.27 30.36
C GLN A 58 -7.45 15.33 29.23
N ILE A 59 -6.68 15.82 28.26
CA ILE A 59 -6.12 14.97 27.17
C ILE A 59 -5.12 13.94 27.72
N THR A 60 -4.33 14.34 28.72
CA THR A 60 -3.33 13.47 29.34
C THR A 60 -3.97 12.43 30.25
N GLU A 61 -5.00 12.82 31.03
CA GLU A 61 -5.81 11.92 31.86
C GLU A 61 -6.54 10.87 31.04
N ASN A 62 -7.05 11.26 29.86
CA ASN A 62 -7.71 10.35 28.94
C ASN A 62 -6.75 9.46 28.14
N GLY A 63 -5.44 9.65 28.24
CA GLY A 63 -4.44 8.82 27.55
C GLY A 63 -4.55 8.82 26.01
N VAL A 64 -5.20 9.83 25.42
CA VAL A 64 -5.54 9.86 23.98
C VAL A 64 -4.30 9.75 23.09
N GLY A 65 -3.20 10.40 23.50
CA GLY A 65 -1.93 10.32 22.77
C GLY A 65 -1.33 8.91 22.77
N ASP A 66 -1.43 8.19 23.89
CA ASP A 66 -0.91 6.83 24.02
C ASP A 66 -1.73 5.86 23.16
N MET A 67 -3.06 6.02 23.15
CA MET A 67 -3.96 5.27 22.28
C MET A 67 -3.69 5.53 20.79
N ALA A 68 -3.42 6.78 20.41
CA ALA A 68 -3.08 7.13 19.03
C ALA A 68 -1.77 6.48 18.57
N VAL A 69 -0.76 6.40 19.45
CA VAL A 69 0.51 5.70 19.15
C VAL A 69 0.28 4.20 18.98
N VAL A 70 -0.48 3.57 19.87
CA VAL A 70 -0.81 2.13 19.77
C VAL A 70 -1.57 1.83 18.47
N LEU A 71 -2.55 2.65 18.10
CA LEU A 71 -3.27 2.53 16.84
C LEU A 71 -2.36 2.70 15.63
N LEU A 72 -1.44 3.67 15.67
CA LEU A 72 -0.48 3.88 14.60
C LEU A 72 0.43 2.67 14.40
N ILE A 73 0.96 2.09 15.48
CA ILE A 73 1.75 0.86 15.41
C ILE A 73 0.89 -0.27 14.81
N GLY A 74 -0.34 -0.45 15.29
CA GLY A 74 -1.28 -1.45 14.78
C GLY A 74 -1.59 -1.28 13.29
N SER A 75 -1.75 -0.04 12.82
CA SER A 75 -2.02 0.28 11.41
C SER A 75 -0.89 -0.17 10.48
N VAL A 76 0.35 -0.02 10.93
CA VAL A 76 1.54 -0.44 10.17
C VAL A 76 1.57 -1.97 10.06
N TYR A 77 1.36 -2.68 11.16
CA TYR A 77 1.27 -4.15 11.14
C TYR A 77 0.16 -4.64 10.21
N MET A 78 -1.04 -4.04 10.31
CA MET A 78 -2.17 -4.40 9.45
C MET A 78 -1.85 -4.15 7.97
N SER A 79 -1.24 -3.01 7.66
CA SER A 79 -0.82 -2.65 6.30
C SER A 79 0.15 -3.68 5.71
N ILE A 80 1.16 -4.07 6.49
CA ILE A 80 2.13 -5.09 6.07
C ILE A 80 1.40 -6.42 5.83
N PHE A 81 0.52 -6.84 6.74
CA PHE A 81 -0.24 -8.08 6.62
C PHE A 81 -1.09 -8.12 5.34
N VAL A 82 -1.84 -7.05 5.04
CA VAL A 82 -2.67 -6.94 3.83
C VAL A 82 -1.83 -7.02 2.56
N VAL A 83 -0.71 -6.31 2.52
CA VAL A 83 0.21 -6.33 1.37
C VAL A 83 0.77 -7.74 1.14
N VAL A 84 1.23 -8.41 2.21
CA VAL A 84 1.76 -9.78 2.12
C VAL A 84 0.69 -10.77 1.67
N SER A 85 -0.52 -10.70 2.23
CA SER A 85 -1.64 -11.58 1.84
C SER A 85 -2.02 -11.42 0.36
N THR A 86 -2.05 -10.18 -0.10
CA THR A 86 -2.38 -9.85 -1.49
C THR A 86 -1.28 -10.32 -2.45
N MET A 87 -0.01 -10.02 -2.13
CA MET A 87 1.13 -10.47 -2.92
C MET A 87 1.25 -11.99 -2.94
N GLY A 88 0.95 -12.65 -1.83
CA GLY A 88 0.90 -14.12 -1.75
C GLY A 88 -0.11 -14.72 -2.73
N THR A 89 -1.31 -14.13 -2.81
CA THR A 89 -2.33 -14.53 -3.78
C THR A 89 -1.87 -14.29 -5.23
N ALA A 90 -1.26 -13.14 -5.53
CA ALA A 90 -0.75 -12.81 -6.85
C ALA A 90 0.38 -13.76 -7.31
N VAL A 91 1.31 -14.09 -6.40
CA VAL A 91 2.41 -15.05 -6.64
C VAL A 91 1.86 -16.46 -6.84
N ALA A 92 0.86 -16.88 -6.06
CA ALA A 92 0.24 -18.20 -6.20
C ALA A 92 -0.41 -18.40 -7.58
N GLN A 93 -1.01 -17.34 -8.16
CA GLN A 93 -1.55 -17.37 -9.53
C GLN A 93 -0.45 -17.53 -10.58
N GLN A 94 0.68 -16.82 -10.44
CA GLN A 94 1.85 -16.97 -11.33
C GLN A 94 2.46 -18.37 -11.28
N HIS A 95 2.50 -19.03 -10.12
CA HIS A 95 2.98 -20.40 -10.03
C HIS A 95 2.10 -21.39 -10.81
N ARG A 96 0.77 -21.21 -10.83
CA ARG A 96 -0.15 -22.05 -11.61
C ARG A 96 0.02 -21.85 -13.11
N GLU A 97 0.17 -20.60 -13.55
CA GLU A 97 0.43 -20.29 -14.96
C GLU A 97 1.78 -20.83 -15.42
N LEU A 98 2.82 -20.73 -14.58
CA LEU A 98 4.12 -21.31 -14.89
C LEU A 98 4.11 -22.84 -14.92
N ALA A 99 3.36 -23.51 -14.05
CA ALA A 99 3.25 -24.97 -14.09
C ALA A 99 2.67 -25.44 -15.43
N MET A 100 1.66 -24.73 -15.94
CA MET A 100 0.99 -25.02 -17.22
C MET A 100 1.83 -24.64 -18.44
N VAL A 101 2.68 -23.62 -18.34
CA VAL A 101 3.56 -23.20 -19.44
C VAL A 101 4.89 -23.97 -19.41
N ARG A 102 5.29 -24.52 -18.27
CA ARG A 102 6.50 -25.36 -18.14
C ARG A 102 6.31 -26.75 -18.75
N SER A 103 5.08 -27.24 -18.89
CA SER A 103 4.79 -28.38 -19.76
C SER A 103 4.98 -28.06 -21.26
N ILE A 104 5.19 -26.79 -21.63
CA ILE A 104 5.39 -26.31 -23.00
C ILE A 104 6.69 -25.47 -23.19
N GLY A 105 7.48 -25.24 -22.13
CA GLY A 105 8.85 -24.72 -22.20
C GLY A 105 9.12 -23.21 -22.04
N ALA A 106 8.22 -22.36 -21.51
CA ALA A 106 8.47 -20.89 -21.49
C ALA A 106 9.21 -20.27 -20.27
N ARG A 107 9.58 -18.98 -20.42
CA ARG A 107 10.69 -18.27 -19.74
C ARG A 107 10.30 -17.45 -18.47
N PRO A 108 11.11 -17.47 -17.39
CA PRO A 108 10.86 -16.76 -16.11
C PRO A 108 11.07 -15.22 -16.13
N ARG A 109 11.62 -14.66 -17.21
CA ARG A 109 11.96 -13.22 -17.28
C ARG A 109 10.74 -12.29 -17.40
N GLN A 110 9.58 -12.80 -17.82
CA GLN A 110 8.35 -12.00 -17.93
C GLN A 110 7.74 -11.68 -16.55
N ILE A 111 7.87 -12.60 -15.59
CA ILE A 111 7.32 -12.47 -14.24
C ILE A 111 7.95 -11.30 -13.51
N ARG A 112 9.28 -11.23 -13.48
CA ARG A 112 10.00 -10.12 -12.82
C ARG A 112 9.63 -8.76 -13.39
N ARG A 113 9.39 -8.66 -14.70
CA ARG A 113 8.95 -7.42 -15.35
C ARG A 113 7.49 -7.08 -15.02
N ALA A 114 6.61 -8.08 -14.95
CA ALA A 114 5.22 -7.90 -14.55
C ALA A 114 5.11 -7.43 -13.09
N VAL A 115 5.83 -8.07 -12.17
CA VAL A 115 5.86 -7.68 -10.74
C VAL A 115 6.41 -6.27 -10.56
N ALA A 116 7.47 -5.91 -11.28
CA ALA A 116 8.00 -4.54 -11.22
C ALA A 116 7.00 -3.51 -11.76
N ALA A 117 6.30 -3.80 -12.86
CA ALA A 117 5.27 -2.91 -13.40
C ALA A 117 4.05 -2.79 -12.47
N GLN A 118 3.65 -3.90 -11.82
CA GLN A 118 2.58 -3.91 -10.81
C GLN A 118 2.96 -3.08 -9.59
N ALA A 119 4.16 -3.29 -9.05
CA ALA A 119 4.65 -2.55 -7.89
C ALA A 119 4.67 -1.04 -8.17
N LEU A 120 5.20 -0.63 -9.32
CA LEU A 120 5.24 0.78 -9.73
C LEU A 120 3.84 1.38 -9.89
N ALA A 121 2.91 0.66 -10.51
CA ALA A 121 1.58 1.18 -10.74
C ALA A 121 0.69 1.18 -9.49
N ALA A 122 0.94 0.29 -8.52
CA ALA A 122 0.24 0.29 -7.24
C ALA A 122 0.82 1.34 -6.27
N SER A 123 2.14 1.55 -6.28
CA SER A 123 2.80 2.48 -5.35
C SER A 123 2.58 3.94 -5.70
N LEU A 124 2.52 4.30 -6.99
CA LEU A 124 2.28 5.67 -7.45
C LEU A 124 0.99 6.30 -6.88
N PRO A 125 -0.20 5.70 -7.06
CA PRO A 125 -1.44 6.27 -6.51
C PRO A 125 -1.47 6.21 -4.98
N ALA A 126 -0.93 5.15 -4.36
CA ALA A 126 -0.85 5.06 -2.91
C ALA A 126 0.05 6.14 -2.29
N ALA A 127 1.19 6.44 -2.92
CA ALA A 127 2.08 7.51 -2.51
C ALA A 127 1.42 8.89 -2.67
N LEU A 128 0.70 9.12 -3.78
CA LEU A 128 -0.09 10.33 -3.98
C LEU A 128 -1.16 10.51 -2.89
N VAL A 129 -1.92 9.46 -2.59
CA VAL A 129 -2.95 9.49 -1.54
C VAL A 129 -2.33 9.74 -0.17
N GLY A 130 -1.24 9.04 0.18
CA GLY A 130 -0.55 9.25 1.45
C GLY A 130 0.03 10.66 1.58
N PHE A 131 0.59 11.21 0.50
CA PHE A 131 1.11 12.58 0.48
C PHE A 131 0.00 13.61 0.66
N VAL A 132 -1.13 13.46 -0.04
CA VAL A 132 -2.27 14.38 0.08
C VAL A 132 -2.91 14.29 1.46
N LEU A 133 -3.05 13.08 2.02
CA LEU A 133 -3.69 12.90 3.33
C LEU A 133 -2.77 13.26 4.51
N GLY A 134 -1.46 13.02 4.40
CA GLY A 134 -0.49 13.33 5.46
C GLY A 134 0.09 14.74 5.39
N GLY A 135 -0.05 15.43 4.25
CA GLY A 135 0.40 16.81 4.06
C GLY A 135 -0.65 17.89 4.37
N VAL A 136 -1.86 17.48 4.76
CA VAL A 136 -2.98 18.34 5.19
C VAL A 136 -3.08 18.31 6.71
#